data_AF-A0A8R1IL75-F1
#
_entry.id   AF-A0A8R1IL75-F1
#
_cell.length_a   1.000
_cell.length_b   1.000
_cell.length_c   1.000
_cell.angle_alpha   90.00
_cell.angle_beta   90.00
_cell.angle_gamma   90.00
#
_symmetry.space_group_name_H-M   'P 1'
#
loop_
_entity.id
_entity.type
_entity.pdbx_description
1 polymer ?
#
loop_
_entity_poly.entity_id
_entity_poly.type
_entity_poly.pdbx_seq_one_letter_code
_entity_poly.pdbx_strand_id
1 'polypeptide(L)'
;NGRFPLVFLLFLSCMFALSLSFLFFYHLYLTAKNRTTVESFRAPMIDGKYAKDAFNHGIRANYREIFGSNALYWFLPIHSS
;
A
#
# COMPACT_ATOMS: atom_id res chain seq x y z
N ASN A 1 18.27 -19.04 32.56
CA ASN A 1 17.63 -19.86 31.50
C ASN A 1 16.53 -19.11 30.75
N GLY A 2 16.86 -18.05 30.00
CA GLY A 2 15.86 -17.25 29.25
C GLY A 2 16.38 -16.56 27.98
N ARG A 3 17.59 -16.90 27.51
CA ARG A 3 18.23 -16.20 26.37
C ARG A 3 17.81 -16.77 25.01
N PHE A 4 17.54 -18.08 24.92
CA PHE A 4 17.15 -18.74 23.66
C PHE A 4 15.78 -18.27 23.12
N PRO A 5 14.72 -18.10 23.94
CA PRO A 5 13.42 -17.63 23.43
C PRO A 5 13.48 -16.19 22.91
N LEU A 6 14.30 -15.34 23.51
CA LEU A 6 14.39 -13.93 23.15
C LEU A 6 15.07 -13.73 21.79
N VAL A 7 16.12 -14.51 21.51
CA VAL A 7 16.77 -14.53 20.18
C VAL A 7 15.81 -15.08 19.13
N PHE A 8 15.05 -16.14 19.43
CA PHE A 8 14.04 -16.68 18.52
C PHE A 8 12.96 -15.64 18.16
N LEU A 9 12.42 -14.95 19.16
CA LEU A 9 11.42 -13.90 18.94
C LEU A 9 11.97 -12.74 18.10
N LEU A 10 13.23 -12.36 18.30
CA LEU A 10 13.88 -11.32 17.50
C LEU A 10 13.98 -11.73 16.02
N PHE A 11 14.42 -12.96 15.74
CA PHE A 11 14.50 -13.46 14.37
C PHE A 11 13.13 -13.54 13.71
N LEU A 12 12.13 -14.10 14.41
CA LEU A 12 10.76 -14.20 13.90
C LEU A 12 10.17 -12.81 13.61
N SER A 13 10.31 -11.89 14.56
CA SER A 13 9.83 -10.52 14.42
C SER A 13 10.54 -9.81 13.26
N CYS A 14 11.84 -10.02 13.07
CA CYS A 14 12.61 -9.41 11.98
C CYS A 14 12.17 -9.95 10.61
N MET A 15 12.01 -11.27 10.47
CA MET A 15 11.52 -11.88 9.23
C MET A 15 10.13 -11.36 8.85
N PHE A 16 9.24 -11.25 9.85
CA PHE A 16 7.89 -10.73 9.63
C PHE A 16 7.91 -9.24 9.29
N ALA A 17 8.69 -8.44 10.01
CA ALA A 17 8.84 -7.01 9.76
C ALA A 17 9.37 -6.73 8.35
N LEU A 18 10.39 -7.47 7.89
CA LEU A 18 10.94 -7.33 6.54
C LEU A 18 9.89 -7.68 5.48
N SER A 19 9.20 -8.82 5.64
CA SER A 19 8.15 -9.24 4.70
C SER A 19 7.01 -8.23 4.61
N LEU A 20 6.49 -7.78 5.75
CA LEU A 20 5.46 -6.75 5.81
C LEU A 20 5.93 -5.41 5.24
N SER A 21 7.21 -5.05 5.43
CA SER A 21 7.75 -3.80 4.90
C SER A 21 7.69 -3.79 3.37
N PHE A 22 8.15 -4.87 2.71
CA PHE A 22 8.06 -4.98 1.25
C PHE A 22 6.62 -4.88 0.74
N LEU A 23 5.69 -5.59 1.41
CA LEU A 23 4.27 -5.54 1.07
C LEU A 23 3.71 -4.13 1.26
N PHE A 24 3.99 -3.50 2.40
CA PHE A 24 3.52 -2.16 2.74
C PHE A 24 4.00 -1.13 1.72
N PHE A 25 5.29 -1.12 1.37
CA PHE A 25 5.82 -0.19 0.37
C PHE A 25 5.28 -0.46 -1.03
N TYR A 26 5.06 -1.72 -1.39
CA TYR A 26 4.44 -2.07 -2.67
C TYR A 26 3.01 -1.53 -2.78
N HIS A 27 2.22 -1.70 -1.72
CA HIS A 27 0.87 -1.13 -1.66
C HIS A 27 0.90 0.40 -1.64
N LEU A 28 1.82 1.02 -0.89
CA LEU A 28 1.99 2.48 -0.86
C LEU A 28 2.30 3.05 -2.26
N TYR A 29 3.11 2.35 -3.04
CA TYR A 29 3.39 2.68 -4.44
C TYR A 29 2.16 2.51 -5.35
N LEU A 30 1.37 1.45 -5.16
CA LEU A 30 0.14 1.22 -5.91
C LEU A 30 -0.92 2.30 -5.62
N THR A 31 -1.15 2.60 -4.34
CA THR A 31 -2.02 3.67 -3.85
C THR A 31 -1.59 5.03 -4.39
N ALA A 32 -0.27 5.28 -4.48
CA ALA A 32 0.27 6.51 -5.07
C ALA A 32 -0.06 6.69 -6.55
N LYS A 33 -0.24 5.57 -7.29
CA LYS A 33 -0.59 5.58 -8.71
C LYS A 33 -2.08 5.36 -8.97
N ASN A 34 -2.90 5.27 -7.91
CA ASN A 34 -4.31 4.90 -7.99
C ASN A 34 -4.51 3.62 -8.83
N ARG A 35 -3.66 2.61 -8.60
CA ARG A 35 -3.72 1.33 -9.29
C ARG A 35 -4.06 0.23 -8.30
N THR A 36 -5.07 -0.55 -8.61
CA THR A 36 -5.36 -1.78 -7.87
C THR A 36 -4.31 -2.85 -8.19
N THR A 37 -4.19 -3.86 -7.33
CA THR A 37 -3.28 -5.00 -7.57
C THR A 37 -3.61 -5.71 -8.88
N VAL A 38 -4.89 -5.87 -9.22
CA VAL A 38 -5.35 -6.46 -10.49
C VAL A 38 -4.90 -5.62 -11.70
N GLU A 39 -5.01 -4.30 -11.60
CA GLU A 39 -4.58 -3.38 -12.66
C GLU A 39 -3.05 -3.32 -12.82
N SER A 40 -2.30 -3.72 -11.78
CA SER A 40 -0.84 -3.85 -11.86
C SER A 40 -0.41 -5.05 -12.71
N PHE A 41 -1.19 -6.13 -12.70
CA PHE A 41 -0.96 -7.32 -13.54
C PHE A 41 -1.51 -7.14 -14.94
N ARG A 42 -2.65 -6.47 -15.10
CA ARG A 42 -3.27 -6.20 -16.40
C ARG A 42 -3.70 -4.75 -16.48
N ALA A 43 -3.04 -3.99 -17.34
CA ALA A 43 -3.41 -2.59 -17.55
C ALA A 43 -4.87 -2.48 -18.01
N PRO A 44 -5.66 -1.55 -17.43
CA PRO A 44 -7.03 -1.33 -17.86
C PRO A 44 -7.04 -0.89 -19.33
N MET A 45 -7.96 -1.47 -20.09
CA MET A 45 -8.13 -1.17 -21.51
C MET A 45 -9.25 -0.14 -21.60
N ILE A 46 -8.90 1.11 -21.92
CA ILE A 46 -9.85 2.21 -22.06
C ILE A 46 -9.76 2.68 -23.51
N ASP A 47 -10.92 2.71 -24.18
CA ASP A 47 -11.04 3.16 -25.57
C ASP A 47 -10.07 2.45 -26.53
N GLY A 48 -9.93 1.12 -26.38
CA GLY A 48 -9.07 0.27 -27.21
C GLY A 48 -7.56 0.43 -26.96
N LYS A 49 -7.12 1.28 -26.02
CA LYS A 49 -5.71 1.47 -25.67
C LYS A 49 -5.42 1.02 -24.23
N TYR A 50 -4.22 0.50 -24.00
CA TYR A 50 -3.74 0.20 -22.65
C TYR A 50 -3.43 1.49 -21.91
N ALA A 51 -4.32 1.89 -21.00
CA ALA A 51 -4.22 3.14 -20.29
C ALA A 51 -3.72 2.89 -18.85
N LYS A 52 -2.42 2.56 -18.71
CA LYS A 52 -1.80 2.28 -17.40
C LYS A 52 -1.94 3.43 -16.39
N ASP A 53 -2.12 4.66 -16.84
CA ASP A 53 -2.21 5.87 -15.99
C ASP A 53 -3.59 6.54 -16.05
N ALA A 54 -4.63 5.84 -16.50
CA ALA A 54 -5.95 6.41 -16.68
C ALA A 54 -6.55 7.08 -15.43
N PHE A 55 -6.22 6.55 -14.25
CA PHE A 55 -6.75 7.01 -12.96
C PHE A 55 -5.75 7.82 -12.13
N ASN A 56 -4.57 8.10 -12.70
CA ASN A 56 -3.52 8.82 -11.98
C ASN A 56 -3.73 10.34 -12.08
N HIS A 57 -4.41 10.93 -11.10
CA HIS A 57 -4.58 12.38 -10.96
C HIS A 57 -3.42 13.06 -10.19
N GLY A 58 -2.34 12.33 -9.95
CA GLY A 58 -1.18 12.77 -9.16
C GLY A 58 -1.23 12.28 -7.70
N ILE A 59 -0.06 12.02 -7.12
CA ILE A 59 0.09 11.35 -5.82
C ILE A 59 -0.80 11.96 -4.74
N ARG A 60 -0.82 13.29 -4.59
CA ARG A 60 -1.65 13.94 -3.55
C ARG A 60 -3.16 13.78 -3.77
N ALA A 61 -3.61 13.78 -5.03
CA ALA A 61 -5.02 13.58 -5.35
C ALA A 61 -5.44 12.12 -5.12
N ASN A 62 -4.60 11.17 -5.53
CA ASN A 62 -4.83 9.74 -5.37
C ASN A 62 -4.90 9.34 -3.89
N TYR A 63 -3.99 9.85 -3.04
CA TYR A 63 -4.04 9.60 -1.60
C TYR A 63 -5.27 10.22 -0.94
N ARG A 64 -5.71 11.39 -1.42
CA ARG A 64 -6.91 12.06 -0.91
C ARG A 64 -8.19 11.28 -1.24
N GLU A 65 -8.23 10.61 -2.38
CA GLU A 65 -9.35 9.74 -2.78
C GLU A 65 -9.46 8.50 -1.89
N ILE A 66 -8.33 7.99 -1.39
CA ILE A 66 -8.29 6.72 -0.67
C ILE A 66 -8.36 6.92 0.86
N PHE A 67 -7.67 7.93 1.38
CA PHE A 67 -7.61 8.21 2.82
C PHE A 67 -8.42 9.44 3.25
N GLY A 68 -9.05 10.14 2.32
CA GLY A 68 -9.80 11.38 2.57
C GLY A 68 -8.92 12.63 2.66
N SER A 69 -9.55 13.79 2.78
CA SER A 69 -8.90 15.12 2.82
C SER A 69 -8.13 15.43 4.11
N ASN A 70 -8.47 14.75 5.19
CA ASN A 70 -7.96 15.04 6.53
C ASN A 70 -6.86 14.04 6.90
N ALA A 71 -5.61 14.49 6.87
CA ALA A 71 -4.43 13.67 7.18
C ALA A 71 -4.45 13.04 8.59
N LEU A 72 -5.18 13.63 9.55
CA LEU A 72 -5.33 13.08 10.90
C LEU A 72 -6.15 11.77 10.91
N TYR A 73 -7.09 11.61 9.98
CA TYR A 73 -7.89 10.39 9.88
C TYR A 73 -7.18 9.27 9.10
N TRP A 74 -6.03 9.55 8.47
CA TRP A 74 -5.28 8.54 7.72
C TRP A 74 -4.72 7.43 8.62
N PHE A 75 -4.49 7.72 9.90
CA PHE A 75 -3.98 6.78 10.90
C PHE A 75 -5.08 6.13 11.76
N LEU A 76 -6.33 6.52 11.56
CA LEU A 76 -7.47 6.00 12.31
C LEU A 76 -8.23 5.02 11.39
N PRO A 77 -8.61 3.83 11.88
CA PRO A 77 -9.39 2.87 11.10
C PRO A 77 -10.87 3.29 11.03
N ILE A 78 -11.11 4.50 10.55
CA ILE A 78 -12.44 5.04 10.29
C ILE A 78 -12.57 5.32 8.81
N HIS A 79 -13.74 5.02 8.26
CA HIS A 79 -14.02 5.26 6.85
C HIS A 79 -14.07 6.78 6.61
N SER A 80 -13.15 7.28 5.78
CA SER A 80 -12.95 8.72 5.54
C SER A 80 -13.17 9.12 4.08
N SER A 81 -13.50 8.17 3.20
CA SER A 81 -13.90 8.37 1.81
C SER A 81 -14.73 7.20 1.30
#